data_AF-A0A5K1AD63-F1
#
_entry.id   AF-A0A5K1AD63-F1
#
_cell.length_a   1.000
_cell.length_b   1.000
_cell.length_c   1.000
_cell.angle_alpha   90.00
_cell.angle_beta   90.00
_cell.angle_gamma   90.00
#
_symmetry.space_group_name_H-M   'P 1'
#
loop_
_entity.id
_entity.type
_entity.pdbx_description
1 polymer ?
#
loop_
_entity_poly.entity_id
_entity_poly.type
_entity_poly.pdbx_seq_one_letter_code
_entity_poly.pdbx_strand_id
1 'polypeptide(L)'
;SESVCANGIYSTTHKQFKHEEQCGRPLGLRFDRQTGDLYIADAYHGLLVVGPNGGIATPLAPQVGGRRILFANDLDIHKNGSIFFTDTSMRYNR
;
A
#
# COMPACT_ATOMS: atom_id res chain seq x y z
N SER A 1 12.61 0.48 12.42
CA SER A 1 13.91 0.68 11.73
C SER A 1 14.03 -0.37 10.64
N GLU A 2 14.84 -0.15 9.60
CA GLU A 2 15.15 -1.17 8.57
C GLU A 2 15.63 -2.49 9.19
N SER A 3 16.22 -2.47 10.39
CA SER A 3 16.59 -3.69 11.11
C SER A 3 15.41 -4.58 11.53
N VAL A 4 14.19 -4.04 11.60
CA VAL A 4 12.95 -4.77 11.94
C VAL A 4 12.19 -5.14 10.66
N CYS A 5 12.13 -4.22 9.70
CA CYS A 5 11.46 -4.42 8.42
C CYS A 5 12.48 -4.91 7.40
N ALA A 6 12.55 -6.23 7.21
CA ALA A 6 13.54 -6.82 6.32
C ALA A 6 13.42 -6.34 4.88
N ASN A 7 14.55 -6.26 4.19
CA ASN A 7 14.62 -6.13 2.73
C ASN A 7 13.73 -7.21 2.10
N GLY A 8 12.99 -6.86 1.04
CA GLY A 8 11.81 -7.59 0.55
C GLY A 8 11.93 -9.11 0.33
N ILE A 9 13.14 -9.66 0.30
CA ILE A 9 13.47 -11.10 0.25
C ILE A 9 12.76 -11.92 1.36
N TYR A 10 12.58 -11.36 2.56
CA TYR A 10 11.95 -12.09 3.68
C TYR A 10 10.51 -11.67 3.98
N SER A 11 9.93 -10.76 3.17
CA SER A 11 8.61 -10.17 3.41
C SER A 11 7.51 -11.23 3.50
N THR A 12 7.65 -12.39 2.86
CA THR A 12 6.67 -13.49 2.86
C THR A 12 6.91 -14.56 3.92
N THR A 13 7.92 -14.41 4.78
CA THR A 13 8.29 -15.43 5.78
C THR A 13 7.50 -15.27 7.09
N HIS A 14 7.29 -16.38 7.79
CA HIS A 14 6.64 -16.39 9.12
C HIS A 14 7.31 -15.48 10.16
N LYS A 15 8.62 -15.23 10.03
CA LYS A 15 9.34 -14.32 10.93
C LYS A 15 8.89 -12.87 10.74
N GLN A 16 8.54 -12.48 9.51
CA GLN A 16 8.14 -11.12 9.16
C GLN A 16 6.67 -10.83 9.50
N PHE A 17 5.79 -11.84 9.49
CA PHE A 17 4.35 -11.65 9.73
C PHE A 17 4.04 -10.93 11.05
N LYS A 18 4.86 -11.14 12.09
CA LYS A 18 4.69 -10.45 13.39
C LYS A 18 4.94 -8.94 13.32
N HIS A 19 5.60 -8.47 12.28
CA HIS A 19 5.94 -7.07 12.05
C HIS A 19 5.23 -6.52 10.81
N GLU A 20 4.31 -7.27 10.19
CA GLU A 20 3.67 -6.90 8.94
C GLU A 20 2.89 -5.58 9.08
N GLU A 21 2.13 -5.42 10.17
CA GLU A 21 1.39 -4.16 10.45
C GLU A 21 2.32 -2.95 10.62
N GLN A 22 3.51 -3.14 11.19
CA GLN A 22 4.50 -2.08 11.36
C GLN A 22 5.23 -1.74 10.05
N CYS A 23 5.51 -2.76 9.25
CA CYS A 23 6.36 -2.66 8.07
C CYS A 23 5.57 -2.42 6.77
N GLY A 24 4.26 -2.62 6.80
CA GLY A 24 3.40 -2.61 5.63
C GLY A 24 3.40 -3.95 4.89
N ARG A 25 2.36 -4.11 4.08
CA ARG A 25 2.21 -5.19 3.12
C ARG A 25 1.57 -4.67 1.84
N PRO A 26 2.37 -4.31 0.83
CA PRO A 26 1.85 -3.99 -0.50
C PRO A 26 1.16 -5.21 -1.12
N LEU A 27 -0.08 -5.04 -1.56
CA LEU A 27 -0.88 -6.09 -2.21
C LEU A 27 -1.28 -5.71 -3.63
N GLY A 28 -1.63 -4.44 -3.86
CA GLY A 28 -1.96 -3.89 -5.17
C GLY A 28 -0.90 -2.91 -5.61
N LEU A 29 -0.43 -3.05 -6.85
CA LEU A 29 0.57 -2.19 -7.45
C LEU A 29 0.12 -1.78 -8.85
N ARG A 30 0.12 -0.48 -9.16
CA ARG A 30 -0.18 0.04 -10.51
C ARG A 30 0.68 1.25 -10.84
N PHE A 31 1.28 1.24 -12.02
CA PHE A 31 1.97 2.40 -12.55
C PHE A 31 0.98 3.33 -13.25
N ASP A 32 1.08 4.63 -12.99
CA ASP A 32 0.57 5.64 -13.90
C ASP A 32 1.48 5.66 -15.15
N ARG A 33 0.90 5.38 -16.31
CA ARG A 33 1.64 5.31 -17.57
C ARG A 33 2.14 6.67 -18.07
N GLN A 34 1.57 7.77 -17.59
CA GLN A 34 1.95 9.12 -18.01
C GLN A 34 3.10 9.66 -17.17
N THR A 35 3.03 9.52 -15.85
CA THR A 35 4.04 10.07 -14.94
C THR A 35 5.14 9.06 -14.57
N GLY A 36 4.84 7.76 -14.67
CA GLY A 36 5.72 6.70 -14.18
C GLY A 36 5.64 6.47 -12.67
N ASP A 37 4.75 7.17 -11.96
CA ASP A 37 4.54 6.97 -10.52
C ASP A 37 3.93 5.60 -10.25
N LEU A 38 4.39 4.95 -9.17
CA LEU A 38 3.86 3.69 -8.69
C LEU A 38 2.89 3.95 -7.55
N TYR A 39 1.62 3.65 -7.79
CA TYR A 39 0.56 3.66 -6.79
C TYR A 39 0.47 2.28 -6.13
N ILE A 40 0.30 2.30 -4.80
CA ILE A 40 0.40 1.12 -3.95
C ILE A 40 -0.84 1.06 -3.05
N ALA A 41 -1.51 -0.08 -3.04
CA ALA A 41 -2.48 -0.46 -2.02
C ALA A 41 -1.75 -1.31 -0.99
N ASP A 42 -1.47 -0.72 0.16
CA ASP A 42 -0.87 -1.37 1.30
C ASP A 42 -1.94 -1.79 2.31
N ALA A 43 -1.87 -3.03 2.77
CA ALA A 43 -2.88 -3.61 3.65
C ALA A 43 -3.08 -2.83 4.96
N TYR A 44 -2.04 -2.14 5.47
CA TYR A 44 -2.08 -1.44 6.76
C TYR A 44 -1.90 0.07 6.62
N HIS A 45 -1.25 0.52 5.55
CA HIS A 45 -0.98 1.93 5.29
C HIS A 45 -1.90 2.57 4.26
N GLY A 46 -2.85 1.82 3.68
CA GLY A 46 -3.84 2.34 2.76
C GLY A 46 -3.25 2.64 1.37
N LEU A 47 -3.67 3.75 0.76
CA LEU A 47 -3.14 4.16 -0.54
C LEU A 47 -1.88 5.01 -0.41
N LEU A 48 -0.81 4.57 -1.07
CA LEU A 48 0.48 5.25 -1.13
C LEU A 48 0.89 5.49 -2.59
N VAL A 49 1.85 6.38 -2.80
CA VAL A 49 2.50 6.62 -4.09
C VAL A 49 4.00 6.79 -3.92
N VAL A 50 4.78 6.29 -4.87
CA VAL A 50 6.21 6.56 -4.98
C VAL A 50 6.55 6.94 -6.42
N GLY A 51 7.45 7.90 -6.58
CA GLY A 51 7.86 8.36 -7.91
C GLY A 51 8.63 7.30 -8.71
N PRO A 52 8.91 7.55 -10.00
CA PRO A 52 9.56 6.59 -10.90
C PRO A 52 10.99 6.19 -10.46
N ASN A 53 11.62 7.00 -9.62
CA ASN A 53 12.95 6.72 -9.07
C ASN A 53 12.93 5.86 -7.79
N GLY A 54 11.74 5.44 -7.33
CA GLY A 54 11.59 4.70 -6.08
C GLY A 54 11.81 5.58 -4.84
N GLY A 55 12.18 4.95 -3.73
CA GLY A 55 12.31 5.58 -2.42
C GLY A 55 11.14 5.25 -1.48
N ILE A 56 10.97 6.06 -0.44
CA ILE A 56 9.89 5.89 0.53
C ILE A 56 8.58 6.42 -0.06
N ALA A 57 7.56 5.57 -0.06
CA ALA A 57 6.24 5.93 -0.56
C ALA A 57 5.56 6.98 0.35
N THR A 58 4.85 7.92 -0.27
CA THR A 58 4.09 8.97 0.40
C THR A 58 2.62 8.54 0.52
N PRO A 59 1.97 8.73 1.68
CA PRO A 59 0.54 8.46 1.83
C PRO A 59 -0.32 9.41 0.99
N LEU A 60 -1.30 8.86 0.26
CA LEU A 60 -2.28 9.63 -0.50
C LEU A 60 -3.59 9.82 0.26
N ALA A 61 -4.09 8.74 0.87
CA ALA A 61 -5.36 8.74 1.57
C ALA A 61 -5.30 7.73 2.74
N PRO A 62 -5.07 8.18 3.98
CA PRO A 62 -5.11 7.30 5.13
C PRO A 62 -6.55 6.98 5.60
N GLN A 63 -7.54 7.74 5.14
CA GLN A 63 -8.95 7.63 5.56
C GLN A 63 -9.90 7.99 4.42
N VAL A 64 -11.10 7.39 4.45
CA VAL A 64 -12.23 7.74 3.58
C VAL A 64 -13.47 7.93 4.44
N GLY A 65 -14.18 9.05 4.26
CA GLY A 65 -15.40 9.34 5.04
C GLY A 65 -15.18 9.36 6.56
N GLY A 66 -14.00 9.79 7.01
CA GLY A 66 -13.63 9.81 8.44
C GLY A 66 -13.30 8.44 9.05
N ARG A 67 -13.24 7.37 8.25
CA ARG A 67 -12.84 6.03 8.68
C ARG A 67 -11.50 5.66 8.06
N ARG A 68 -10.65 4.99 8.84
CA ARG A 68 -9.39 4.44 8.32
C ARG A 68 -9.67 3.36 7.29
N ILE A 69 -8.84 3.31 6.26
CA ILE A 69 -8.75 2.16 5.37
C ILE A 69 -8.04 1.07 6.15
N LEU A 70 -8.67 -0.10 6.32
CA LEU A 70 -8.17 -1.14 7.21
C LEU A 70 -7.47 -2.28 6.47
N PHE A 71 -7.85 -2.51 5.21
CA PHE A 71 -7.32 -3.61 4.42
C PHE A 71 -7.38 -3.29 2.92
N ALA A 72 -6.60 -2.30 2.49
CA ALA A 72 -6.45 -2.00 1.07
C ALA A 72 -5.81 -3.18 0.34
N ASN A 73 -6.44 -3.67 -0.73
CA ASN A 73 -6.03 -4.93 -1.35
C ASN A 73 -5.58 -4.77 -2.80
N ASP A 74 -6.41 -4.16 -3.65
CA ASP A 74 -5.99 -3.81 -5.01
C ASP A 74 -6.53 -2.45 -5.44
N LEU A 75 -5.89 -1.88 -6.46
CA LEU A 75 -6.26 -0.60 -7.06
C LEU A 75 -6.14 -0.63 -8.59
N ASP A 76 -6.82 0.31 -9.24
CA ASP A 76 -6.64 0.63 -10.65
C ASP A 76 -6.75 2.14 -10.89
N ILE A 77 -6.11 2.60 -11.97
CA ILE A 77 -6.02 4.02 -12.33
C ILE A 77 -6.81 4.24 -13.62
N HIS A 78 -7.88 5.02 -13.51
CA HIS A 78 -8.64 5.42 -14.69
C HIS A 78 -7.91 6.51 -15.47
N LYS A 79 -8.19 6.60 -16.77
CA LYS A 79 -7.51 7.52 -17.71
C LYS A 79 -7.61 9.01 -17.34
N ASN A 80 -8.60 9.39 -16.53
CA ASN A 80 -8.75 10.76 -16.02
C ASN A 80 -7.96 11.05 -14.72
N GLY A 81 -7.14 10.10 -14.26
CA GLY A 81 -6.37 10.21 -13.01
C GLY A 81 -7.13 9.77 -11.74
N SER A 82 -8.38 9.33 -11.85
CA SER A 82 -9.10 8.78 -10.70
C SER A 82 -8.56 7.41 -10.31
N ILE A 83 -8.37 7.19 -9.00
CA ILE A 83 -7.90 5.93 -8.44
C ILE A 83 -9.10 5.20 -7.83
N PHE A 84 -9.33 3.98 -8.29
CA PHE A 84 -10.32 3.07 -7.73
C PHE A 84 -9.58 2.01 -6.93
N PHE A 85 -10.02 1.74 -5.72
CA PHE A 85 -9.38 0.74 -4.86
C PHE A 85 -10.41 -0.01 -4.03
N THR A 86 -9.97 -1.13 -3.48
CA THR A 86 -10.79 -1.98 -2.61
C THR A 86 -10.27 -1.93 -1.18
N ASP A 87 -11.18 -1.76 -0.23
CA ASP A 87 -10.95 -2.02 1.19
C ASP A 87 -11.68 -3.32 1.54
N THR A 88 -10.92 -4.38 1.78
CA THR A 88 -11.45 -5.76 1.86
C THR A 88 -12.41 -5.95 3.02
N SER A 89 -12.21 -5.21 4.11
CA SER A 89 -13.01 -5.33 5.32
C SER A 89 -13.02 -4.03 6.11
N MET A 90 -14.21 -3.54 6.46
CA MET A 90 -14.36 -2.38 7.35
C MET A 90 -14.29 -2.75 8.84
N ARG A 91 -13.99 -4.02 9.17
CA ARG A 91 -13.97 -4.54 10.54
C ARG A 91 -12.63 -5.15 10.94
N TYR A 92 -11.95 -5.79 10.00
CA TYR A 92 -10.75 -6.58 10.22
C TYR A 92 -9.63 -6.02 9.35
N ASN A 93 -8.44 -5.91 9.93
CA ASN A 93 -7.20 -5.77 9.16
C ASN A 93 -6.73 -7.15 8.67
N ARG A 94 -5.61 -7.17 7.95
CA ARG A 94 -4.99 -8.39 7.41
C ARG A 94 -4.44 -9.30 8.50
#